data_AF-A0A0J5WI83-F1
#
_entry.id   AF-A0A0J5WI83-F1
#
_cell.length_a   1.000
_cell.length_b   1.000
_cell.length_c   1.000
_cell.angle_alpha   90.00
_cell.angle_beta   90.00
_cell.angle_gamma   90.00
#
_symmetry.space_group_name_H-M   'P 1'
#
loop_
_entity.id
_entity.type
_entity.pdbx_description
1 polymer ?
#
loop_
_entity_poly.entity_id
_entity_poly.type
_entity_poly.pdbx_seq_one_letter_code
_entity_poly.pdbx_strand_id
1 'polypeptide(L)'
;MKRGIWLPATAAALLLAGCASSPPPLYQWTGYQPQVYEYFKGQKSPQEQIDALEKALQDIRGKGHTPPPGFHAHLGMLYASVGNEQQAEQELQAEKQLFPESSTYMDFLLKKKTGAAKPADQKAAGQKGADQTIAGQKDADSNPAKQ
;
A
#
# COMPACT_ATOMS: atom_id res chain seq x y z
N MET A 1 -27.70 30.86 -60.08
CA MET A 1 -28.15 29.98 -58.99
C MET A 1 -27.18 28.81 -58.87
N LYS A 2 -26.25 28.82 -57.91
CA LYS A 2 -25.37 27.67 -57.61
C LYS A 2 -25.53 27.35 -56.12
N ARG A 3 -26.46 26.46 -55.81
CA ARG A 3 -26.67 25.90 -54.48
C ARG A 3 -26.37 24.41 -54.57
N GLY A 4 -25.58 23.87 -53.65
CA GLY A 4 -25.82 22.50 -53.18
C GLY A 4 -24.74 21.44 -53.35
N ILE A 5 -23.44 21.76 -53.40
CA ILE A 5 -22.37 20.73 -53.27
C ILE A 5 -21.40 21.07 -52.13
N TRP A 6 -21.92 21.64 -51.03
CA TRP A 6 -21.13 21.94 -49.82
C TRP A 6 -21.77 21.36 -48.56
N LEU A 7 -22.49 20.25 -48.71
CA LEU A 7 -23.05 19.44 -47.63
C LEU A 7 -22.36 18.07 -47.46
N PRO A 8 -21.94 17.34 -48.52
CA PRO A 8 -21.33 16.02 -48.31
C PRO A 8 -19.88 16.09 -47.83
N ALA A 9 -19.14 17.15 -48.20
CA ALA A 9 -17.73 17.31 -47.80
C ALA A 9 -17.57 17.56 -46.28
N THR A 10 -18.51 18.29 -45.68
CA THR A 10 -18.51 18.61 -44.25
C THR A 10 -18.87 17.40 -43.38
N ALA A 11 -19.77 16.53 -43.88
CA ALA A 11 -20.13 15.29 -43.20
C ALA A 11 -18.99 14.26 -43.17
N ALA A 12 -18.20 14.16 -44.24
CA ALA A 12 -17.03 13.29 -44.28
C ALA A 12 -15.91 13.74 -43.31
N ALA A 13 -15.73 15.04 -43.12
CA ALA A 13 -14.73 15.57 -42.19
C ALA A 13 -15.06 15.30 -40.71
N LEU A 14 -16.35 15.24 -40.35
CA LEU A 14 -16.78 14.95 -38.97
C LEU A 14 -16.59 13.47 -38.59
N LEU A 15 -16.59 12.55 -39.56
CA LEU A 15 -16.37 11.11 -39.31
C LEU A 15 -14.90 10.77 -39.00
N LEU A 16 -13.94 11.61 -39.39
CA LEU A 16 -12.51 11.39 -39.11
C LEU A 16 -12.05 11.95 -37.75
N ALA A 17 -12.87 12.72 -37.04
CA ALA A 17 -12.52 13.31 -35.75
C ALA A 17 -12.61 12.33 -34.55
N GLY A 18 -13.08 11.09 -34.76
CA GLY A 18 -13.32 10.11 -33.69
C GLY A 18 -12.09 9.35 -33.17
N CYS A 19 -10.97 9.31 -33.88
CA CYS A 19 -9.81 8.47 -33.50
C CYS A 19 -8.72 9.18 -32.67
N ALA A 20 -8.84 10.48 -32.41
CA ALA A 20 -7.76 11.26 -31.80
C ALA A 20 -7.88 11.47 -30.28
N SER A 21 -9.03 11.17 -29.67
CA SER A 21 -9.25 11.37 -28.24
C SER A 21 -9.12 10.04 -27.49
N SER A 22 -7.91 9.74 -27.02
CA SER A 22 -7.72 8.70 -26.01
C SER A 22 -8.03 9.27 -24.64
N PRO A 23 -8.82 8.58 -23.80
CA PRO A 23 -9.01 8.98 -22.41
C PRO A 23 -7.65 9.02 -21.69
N PRO A 24 -7.48 9.91 -20.71
CA PRO A 24 -6.25 9.94 -19.93
C PRO A 24 -6.03 8.59 -19.25
N PRO A 25 -4.76 8.16 -19.09
CA PRO A 25 -4.46 6.89 -18.44
C PRO A 25 -4.92 6.93 -16.98
N LEU A 26 -5.40 5.79 -16.47
CA LEU A 26 -5.85 5.64 -15.09
C LEU A 26 -4.72 5.94 -14.07
N TYR A 27 -3.48 5.57 -14.42
CA TYR A 27 -2.29 5.75 -13.58
C TYR A 27 -1.24 6.55 -14.32
N GLN A 28 -0.50 7.38 -13.57
CA GLN A 28 0.60 8.16 -14.12
C GLN A 28 1.95 7.48 -13.83
N TRP A 29 2.64 7.06 -14.88
CA TRP A 29 3.90 6.29 -14.79
C TRP A 29 5.16 7.16 -14.80
N THR A 30 5.00 8.49 -14.73
CA THR A 30 6.09 9.46 -14.78
C THR A 30 7.19 9.08 -13.79
N GLY A 31 8.43 9.01 -14.27
CA GLY A 31 9.60 8.71 -13.46
C GLY A 31 9.74 7.28 -12.95
N TYR A 32 8.68 6.47 -12.88
CA TYR A 32 8.72 5.13 -12.27
C TYR A 32 9.49 4.11 -13.11
N GLN A 33 9.14 3.96 -14.39
CA GLN A 33 9.72 2.92 -15.25
C GLN A 33 11.25 2.98 -15.35
N PRO A 34 11.87 4.18 -15.49
CA PRO A 34 13.32 4.29 -15.43
C PRO A 34 13.91 3.80 -14.10
N GLN A 35 13.28 4.07 -12.95
CA GLN A 35 13.81 3.63 -11.66
C GLN A 35 13.76 2.12 -11.50
N VAL A 36 12.69 1.47 -11.97
CA VAL A 36 12.62 0.00 -11.99
C VAL A 36 13.77 -0.58 -12.82
N TYR A 37 14.04 -0.01 -13.99
CA TYR A 37 15.14 -0.44 -14.84
C TYR A 37 16.52 -0.23 -14.18
N GLU A 38 16.75 0.94 -13.60
CA GLU A 38 18.01 1.25 -12.89
C GLU A 38 18.21 0.38 -11.64
N TYR A 39 17.13 0.08 -10.91
CA TYR A 39 17.14 -0.84 -9.78
C TYR A 39 17.66 -2.22 -10.19
N PHE A 40 17.11 -2.79 -11.26
CA PHE A 40 17.55 -4.11 -11.75
C PHE A 40 19.00 -4.11 -12.28
N LYS A 41 19.49 -2.98 -12.77
CA LYS A 41 20.90 -2.85 -13.16
C LYS A 41 21.84 -2.70 -11.96
N GLY A 42 21.34 -2.35 -10.78
CA GLY A 42 22.14 -2.12 -9.59
C GLY A 42 23.13 -0.95 -9.74
N GLN A 43 22.89 -0.03 -10.68
CA GLN A 43 23.81 1.07 -11.00
C GLN A 43 23.64 2.29 -10.11
N LYS A 44 22.49 2.44 -9.43
CA LYS A 44 22.19 3.56 -8.54
C LYS A 44 22.07 3.11 -7.10
N SER A 45 22.54 3.95 -6.18
CA SER A 45 22.33 3.72 -4.76
C SER A 45 20.83 3.76 -4.41
N PRO A 46 20.40 3.07 -3.35
CA PRO A 46 19.01 3.15 -2.89
C PRO A 46 18.54 4.58 -2.62
N GLN A 47 19.40 5.45 -2.07
CA GLN A 47 19.05 6.85 -1.80
C GLN A 47 18.76 7.64 -3.08
N GLU A 48 19.59 7.48 -4.12
CA GLU A 48 19.34 8.15 -5.41
C GLU A 48 18.02 7.70 -6.07
N GLN A 49 17.62 6.44 -5.87
CA GLN A 49 16.33 5.94 -6.36
C GLN A 49 15.16 6.47 -5.54
N ILE A 50 15.31 6.56 -4.21
CA ILE A 50 14.33 7.18 -3.32
C ILE A 50 14.07 8.63 -3.77
N ASP A 51 15.11 9.44 -3.91
CA ASP A 51 14.99 10.85 -4.31
C ASP A 51 14.28 11.00 -5.66
N ALA A 52 14.60 10.13 -6.62
CA ALA A 52 13.98 10.15 -7.94
C ALA A 52 12.49 9.73 -7.91
N LEU A 53 12.14 8.73 -7.11
CA LEU A 53 10.76 8.27 -6.95
C LEU A 53 9.92 9.28 -6.15
N GLU A 54 10.45 9.88 -5.08
CA GLU A 54 9.77 10.94 -4.34
C GLU A 54 9.45 12.14 -5.24
N LYS A 55 10.42 12.56 -6.07
CA LYS A 55 10.22 13.63 -7.05
C LYS A 55 9.12 13.28 -8.04
N ALA A 56 9.11 12.04 -8.53
CA ALA A 56 8.07 11.57 -9.44
C ALA A 56 6.69 11.54 -8.77
N LEU A 57 6.62 11.09 -7.52
CA LEU A 57 5.40 11.09 -6.71
C LEU A 57 4.84 12.50 -6.51
N GLN A 58 5.73 13.47 -6.23
CA GLN A 58 5.35 14.89 -6.11
C GLN A 58 4.76 15.43 -7.41
N ASP A 59 5.37 15.13 -8.57
CA ASP A 59 4.86 15.56 -9.87
C ASP A 59 3.49 14.93 -10.19
N ILE A 60 3.34 13.63 -9.92
CA ILE A 60 2.09 12.88 -10.09
C ILE A 60 0.97 13.51 -9.25
N ARG A 61 1.23 13.72 -7.95
CA ARG A 61 0.26 14.30 -7.01
C ARG A 61 -0.04 15.77 -7.34
N GLY A 62 0.96 16.54 -7.75
CA GLY A 62 0.81 17.94 -8.14
C GLY A 62 -0.11 18.12 -9.36
N LYS A 63 -0.23 17.10 -10.19
CA LYS A 63 -1.16 17.05 -11.34
C LYS A 63 -2.52 16.42 -10.99
N GLY A 64 -2.75 16.04 -9.74
CA GLY A 64 -3.98 15.36 -9.31
C GLY A 64 -4.12 13.93 -9.85
N HIS A 65 -3.01 13.30 -10.22
CA HIS A 65 -2.99 11.91 -10.69
C HIS A 65 -2.60 10.94 -9.57
N THR A 66 -2.88 9.66 -9.80
CA THR A 66 -2.52 8.57 -8.89
C THR A 66 -1.30 7.83 -9.43
N PRO A 67 -0.30 7.52 -8.58
CA PRO A 67 0.83 6.68 -8.98
C PRO A 67 0.34 5.25 -9.32
N PRO A 68 1.12 4.47 -10.07
CA PRO A 68 0.71 3.12 -10.46
C PRO A 68 0.79 2.13 -9.29
N PRO A 69 0.12 0.97 -9.39
CA PRO A 69 0.30 -0.14 -8.45
C PRO A 69 1.77 -0.52 -8.30
N GLY A 70 2.19 -0.77 -7.06
CA GLY A 70 3.54 -1.13 -6.68
C GLY A 70 4.52 0.04 -6.52
N PHE A 71 4.11 1.28 -6.87
CA PHE A 71 4.98 2.45 -6.71
C PHE A 71 5.33 2.70 -5.24
N HIS A 72 4.32 2.71 -4.38
CA HIS A 72 4.49 2.90 -2.95
C HIS A 72 5.15 1.68 -2.32
N ALA A 73 4.82 0.46 -2.77
CA ALA A 73 5.55 -0.74 -2.35
C ALA A 73 7.06 -0.67 -2.64
N HIS A 74 7.45 -0.16 -3.82
CA HIS A 74 8.86 0.00 -4.19
C HIS A 74 9.55 1.06 -3.32
N LEU A 75 8.95 2.22 -3.12
CA LEU A 75 9.48 3.22 -2.17
C LEU A 75 9.63 2.62 -0.76
N GLY A 76 8.63 1.89 -0.28
CA GLY A 76 8.68 1.23 1.02
C GLY A 76 9.83 0.22 1.14
N MET A 77 10.07 -0.56 0.09
CA MET A 77 11.21 -1.48 0.01
C MET A 77 12.56 -0.75 0.06
N LEU A 78 12.70 0.35 -0.70
CA LEU A 78 13.93 1.15 -0.72
C LEU A 78 14.20 1.80 0.64
N TYR A 79 13.19 2.39 1.29
CA TYR A 79 13.34 2.95 2.63
C TYR A 79 13.76 1.88 3.65
N ALA A 80 13.16 0.69 3.59
CA ALA A 80 13.57 -0.41 4.45
C ALA A 80 15.03 -0.82 4.20
N SER A 81 15.47 -0.81 2.94
CA SER A 81 16.87 -1.15 2.59
C SER A 81 17.91 -0.18 3.16
N VAL A 82 17.52 1.08 3.39
CA VAL A 82 18.37 2.10 4.03
C VAL A 82 18.11 2.25 5.54
N GLY A 83 17.31 1.36 6.13
CA GLY A 83 17.00 1.35 7.56
C GLY A 83 15.98 2.42 8.00
N ASN A 84 15.28 3.05 7.07
CA ASN A 84 14.27 4.05 7.35
C ASN A 84 12.89 3.41 7.53
N GLU A 85 12.72 2.76 8.67
CA GLU A 85 11.56 1.90 8.93
C GLU A 85 10.22 2.64 8.97
N GLN A 86 10.20 3.87 9.48
CA GLN A 86 8.99 4.69 9.58
C GLN A 86 8.47 5.08 8.19
N GLN A 87 9.34 5.60 7.32
CA GLN A 87 8.93 5.95 5.95
C GLN A 87 8.54 4.69 5.18
N ALA A 88 9.27 3.58 5.36
CA ALA A 88 8.89 2.31 4.76
C ALA A 88 7.49 1.84 5.18
N GLU A 89 7.11 2.00 6.45
CA GLU A 89 5.76 1.66 6.92
C GLU A 89 4.69 2.56 6.28
N GLN A 90 4.93 3.87 6.24
CA GLN A 90 4.02 4.85 5.63
C GLN A 90 3.74 4.52 4.16
N GLU A 91 4.78 4.19 3.40
CA GLU A 91 4.65 3.84 1.99
C GLU A 91 3.87 2.52 1.80
N LEU A 92 4.14 1.48 2.60
CA LEU A 92 3.39 0.23 2.52
C LEU A 92 1.91 0.40 2.91
N GLN A 93 1.62 1.28 3.87
CA GLN A 93 0.24 1.64 4.20
C GLN A 93 -0.44 2.41 3.07
N ALA A 94 0.26 3.35 2.42
CA ALA A 94 -0.24 4.09 1.28
C ALA A 94 -0.56 3.16 0.09
N GLU A 95 0.30 2.18 -0.20
CA GLU A 95 0.05 1.14 -1.21
C GLU A 95 -1.24 0.37 -0.89
N LYS A 96 -1.39 -0.11 0.36
CA LYS A 96 -2.58 -0.83 0.81
C LYS A 96 -3.86 -0.01 0.64
N GLN A 97 -3.80 1.29 0.90
CA GLN A 97 -4.94 2.20 0.79
C GLN A 97 -5.34 2.46 -0.67
N LEU A 98 -4.37 2.65 -1.55
CA LEU A 98 -4.61 2.90 -2.97
C LEU A 98 -5.01 1.64 -3.73
N PHE A 99 -4.48 0.49 -3.29
CA PHE A 99 -4.56 -0.79 -3.97
C PHE A 99 -4.97 -1.91 -2.98
N PRO A 100 -6.25 -1.99 -2.59
CA PRO A 100 -6.73 -3.00 -1.63
C PRO A 100 -6.53 -4.45 -2.10
N GLU A 101 -6.33 -4.68 -3.40
CA GLU A 101 -5.92 -5.96 -3.97
C GLU A 101 -4.56 -6.44 -3.46
N SER A 102 -3.68 -5.51 -3.06
CA SER A 102 -2.35 -5.82 -2.51
C SER A 102 -2.38 -6.05 -0.99
N SER A 103 -3.52 -5.82 -0.33
CA SER A 103 -3.64 -5.75 1.13
C SER A 103 -3.07 -6.96 1.87
N THR A 104 -3.36 -8.17 1.42
CA THR A 104 -2.83 -9.42 2.01
C THR A 104 -1.30 -9.40 2.08
N TYR A 105 -0.63 -8.92 1.03
CA TYR A 105 0.83 -8.85 0.99
C TYR A 105 1.36 -7.69 1.85
N MET A 106 0.73 -6.51 1.78
CA MET A 106 1.12 -5.37 2.63
C MET A 106 0.98 -5.69 4.12
N ASP A 107 -0.08 -6.38 4.52
CA ASP A 107 -0.30 -6.81 5.91
C ASP A 107 0.77 -7.78 6.40
N PHE A 108 1.21 -8.70 5.53
CA PHE A 108 2.32 -9.58 5.82
C PHE A 108 3.63 -8.80 6.05
N LEU A 109 3.94 -7.82 5.20
CA LEU A 109 5.15 -6.99 5.31
C LEU A 109 5.11 -6.13 6.59
N LEU A 110 3.98 -5.50 6.87
CA LEU A 110 3.76 -4.65 8.04
C LEU A 110 3.82 -5.46 9.35
N LYS A 111 3.28 -6.68 9.37
CA LYS A 111 3.33 -7.58 10.54
C LYS A 111 4.74 -8.07 10.88
N LYS A 112 5.60 -8.26 9.88
CA LYS A 112 6.99 -8.67 10.12
C LYS A 112 7.81 -7.61 10.86
N LYS A 113 7.53 -6.32 10.65
CA LYS A 113 8.20 -5.23 11.37
C LYS A 113 7.88 -5.24 12.87
N THR A 114 6.63 -5.53 13.23
CA THR A 114 6.20 -5.62 14.63
C THR A 114 6.72 -6.87 15.37
N GLY A 115 7.31 -7.83 14.66
CA GLY A 115 7.91 -9.05 15.22
C GLY A 115 9.43 -8.99 15.48
N ALA A 116 10.10 -7.89 15.19
CA ALA A 116 11.55 -7.72 15.42
C ALA A 116 11.91 -7.21 16.83
N ALA A 117 10.92 -6.93 17.69
CA ALA A 117 11.13 -6.79 19.13
C ALA A 117 11.05 -8.18 19.78
N LYS A 118 12.22 -8.83 19.92
CA LYS A 118 12.38 -10.08 20.69
C LYS A 118 11.98 -9.84 22.16
N PRO A 119 11.07 -10.60 22.77
CA PRO A 119 11.05 -10.74 24.22
C PRO A 119 12.23 -11.63 24.61
N ALA A 120 13.18 -11.06 25.36
CA ALA A 120 14.17 -11.82 26.10
C ALA A 120 13.47 -12.56 27.25
N ASP A 121 13.70 -13.87 27.30
CA ASP A 121 13.70 -14.75 28.48
C ASP A 121 12.63 -14.55 29.56
N GLN A 122 11.63 -15.43 29.53
CA GLN A 122 11.10 -16.05 30.75
C GLN A 122 11.02 -17.56 30.57
N LYS A 123 12.08 -18.26 30.99
CA LYS A 123 12.03 -19.69 31.30
C LYS A 123 12.08 -19.85 32.83
N ALA A 124 11.07 -20.54 33.35
CA ALA A 124 11.05 -21.30 34.61
C ALA A 124 10.95 -20.55 35.96
N ALA A 125 9.72 -20.32 36.39
CA ALA A 125 9.14 -20.77 37.66
C ALA A 125 7.63 -20.88 37.38
N GLY A 126 6.88 -21.96 37.54
CA GLY A 126 6.84 -23.06 38.51
C GLY A 126 5.33 -23.38 38.69
N GLN A 127 4.99 -24.62 39.06
CA GLN A 127 3.62 -25.19 39.26
C GLN A 127 2.94 -25.64 37.95
N LYS A 128 2.85 -26.92 37.59
CA LYS A 128 2.46 -28.15 38.32
C LYS A 128 1.06 -28.08 38.92
N GLY A 129 0.07 -28.46 38.11
CA GLY A 129 -1.06 -29.34 38.47
C GLY A 129 -2.22 -28.76 39.29
N ALA A 130 -3.35 -28.55 38.60
CA ALA A 130 -4.75 -28.86 39.00
C ALA A 130 -5.63 -28.31 37.86
N ASP A 131 -6.21 -29.11 36.96
CA ASP A 131 -7.43 -29.89 37.19
C ASP A 131 -8.49 -29.11 37.98
N GLN A 132 -9.37 -28.38 37.28
CA GLN A 132 -10.83 -28.58 37.36
C GLN A 132 -11.62 -27.53 36.58
N THR A 133 -12.29 -28.08 35.57
CA THR A 133 -13.62 -27.77 35.04
C THR A 133 -14.49 -26.76 35.79
N ILE A 134 -14.99 -25.84 34.97
CA ILE A 134 -16.17 -24.99 35.08
C ILE A 134 -17.40 -25.77 35.61
N ALA A 135 -17.94 -25.36 36.75
CA ALA A 135 -19.39 -25.29 37.03
C ALA A 135 -19.63 -24.76 38.47
N GLY A 136 -20.45 -23.72 38.63
CA GLY A 136 -21.15 -23.49 39.91
C GLY A 136 -20.97 -22.10 40.53
N GLN A 137 -21.67 -21.12 39.98
CA GLN A 137 -21.98 -19.85 40.64
C GLN A 137 -23.17 -20.06 41.60
N LYS A 138 -23.00 -19.76 42.90
CA LYS A 138 -24.08 -19.23 43.76
C LYS A 138 -23.57 -18.75 45.13
N ASP A 139 -23.59 -17.43 45.27
CA ASP A 139 -24.00 -16.58 46.42
C ASP A 139 -23.74 -16.98 47.88
N ALA A 140 -23.31 -15.96 48.60
CA ALA A 140 -23.31 -15.75 50.05
C ALA A 140 -24.58 -16.28 50.76
N ASP A 141 -24.44 -16.79 52.00
CA ASP A 141 -24.58 -16.00 53.23
C ASP A 141 -24.58 -16.92 54.49
N SER A 142 -24.21 -16.33 55.63
CA SER A 142 -24.60 -16.66 57.02
C SER A 142 -24.02 -17.87 57.80
N ASN A 143 -23.10 -17.47 58.69
CA ASN A 143 -22.71 -17.97 60.02
C ASN A 143 -23.82 -18.67 60.86
N PRO A 144 -23.53 -19.77 61.60
CA PRO A 144 -24.49 -20.42 62.49
C PRO A 144 -24.54 -19.76 63.88
N ALA A 145 -25.73 -19.31 64.28
CA ALA A 145 -26.05 -18.94 65.65
C ALA A 145 -26.38 -20.17 66.51
N LYS A 146 -25.94 -20.12 67.76
CA LYS A 146 -26.29 -21.01 68.87
C LYS A 146 -27.81 -21.22 68.99
N GLN A 147 -28.24 -22.47 69.16
CA GLN A 147 -28.87 -23.02 70.38
C GLN A 147 -29.13 -24.51 70.23
#